data_AF-A0A5D2KM79-F1
#
_entry.id   AF-A0A5D2KM79-F1
#
_cell.length_a   1.000
_cell.length_b   1.000
_cell.length_c   1.000
_cell.angle_alpha   90.00
_cell.angle_beta   90.00
_cell.angle_gamma   90.00
#
_symmetry.space_group_name_H-M   'P 1'
#
loop_
_entity.id
_entity.type
_entity.pdbx_description
1 polymer ?
#
loop_
_entity_poly.entity_id
_entity_poly.type
_entity_poly.pdbx_seq_one_letter_code
_entity_poly.pdbx_strand_id
1 'polypeptide(L)'
;MESKGLTMVLIVLSLGAGLCDGCLEDERLALFQLKPFFHFIDHRVQYLNYDDSVEEKESSSDCCEWERVVCNPTSGRITHLSLDVPYVETSYDLVDIVEYNYMGSQEENYWYLNASLFLPFEELQNLSLRGNSVAGCIVNQGFERFSSRLNKLEILDLSENYFNNSILTSLSGLSSLNSLNLANNKFTGSNSTYGKANL
;
A
#
# COMPACT_ATOMS: atom_id res chain seq x y z
N MET A 1 -44.00 -32.47 -47.03
CA MET A 1 -44.18 -31.87 -45.68
C MET A 1 -42.81 -31.78 -45.05
N GLU A 2 -42.13 -30.64 -45.27
CA GLU A 2 -40.82 -30.36 -44.69
C GLU A 2 -41.03 -29.57 -43.40
N SER A 3 -40.54 -30.09 -42.27
CA SER A 3 -40.44 -29.32 -41.03
C SER A 3 -39.04 -28.74 -40.97
N LYS A 4 -38.91 -27.45 -41.30
CA LYS A 4 -37.68 -26.68 -41.09
C LYS A 4 -37.71 -26.17 -39.64
N GLY A 5 -37.03 -26.88 -38.75
CA GLY A 5 -36.78 -26.38 -37.39
C GLY A 5 -35.87 -25.15 -37.48
N LEU A 6 -36.39 -23.98 -37.08
CA LEU A 6 -35.57 -22.78 -36.91
C LEU A 6 -34.66 -22.95 -35.70
N THR A 7 -33.35 -23.01 -35.91
CA THR A 7 -32.37 -22.84 -34.84
C THR A 7 -32.32 -21.36 -34.46
N MET A 8 -32.78 -21.03 -33.26
CA MET A 8 -32.67 -19.69 -32.69
C MET A 8 -31.21 -19.47 -32.26
N VAL A 9 -30.47 -18.64 -33.01
CA VAL A 9 -29.12 -18.20 -32.61
C VAL A 9 -29.28 -17.15 -31.52
N LEU A 10 -29.00 -17.54 -30.27
CA LEU A 10 -28.78 -16.61 -29.17
C LEU A 10 -27.44 -15.91 -29.40
N ILE A 11 -27.48 -14.73 -30.02
CA ILE A 11 -26.36 -13.81 -30.01
C ILE A 11 -26.32 -13.21 -28.60
N VAL A 12 -25.49 -13.80 -27.73
CA VAL A 12 -25.10 -13.15 -26.47
C VAL A 12 -24.22 -11.98 -26.86
N LEU A 13 -24.83 -10.80 -26.99
CA LEU A 13 -24.10 -9.54 -26.92
C LEU A 13 -23.64 -9.41 -25.47
N SER A 14 -22.47 -9.98 -25.17
CA SER A 14 -21.72 -9.61 -23.98
C SER A 14 -21.23 -8.18 -24.17
N LEU A 15 -22.15 -7.22 -23.98
CA LEU A 15 -21.78 -5.93 -23.41
C LEU A 15 -21.06 -6.29 -22.12
N GLY A 16 -19.74 -6.11 -22.15
CA GLY A 16 -18.83 -6.55 -21.10
C GLY A 16 -19.42 -6.24 -19.73
N ALA A 17 -19.50 -7.28 -18.91
CA ALA A 17 -19.91 -7.18 -17.53
C ALA A 17 -19.02 -6.14 -16.83
N GLY A 18 -19.51 -4.92 -16.74
CA GLY A 18 -18.99 -3.88 -15.85
C GLY A 18 -19.57 -4.06 -14.45
N LEU A 19 -19.51 -5.28 -13.93
CA LEU A 19 -19.69 -5.57 -12.51
C LEU A 19 -18.32 -5.95 -11.97
N CYS A 20 -17.60 -4.96 -11.45
CA CYS A 20 -16.38 -5.17 -10.68
C CYS A 20 -16.80 -5.74 -9.32
N ASP A 21 -16.72 -7.07 -9.18
CA ASP A 21 -16.76 -7.72 -7.86
C ASP A 21 -15.33 -7.77 -7.34
N GLY A 22 -14.91 -6.77 -6.57
CA GLY A 22 -13.65 -6.84 -5.82
C GLY A 22 -12.38 -6.45 -6.56
N CYS A 23 -11.32 -6.23 -5.77
CA CYS A 23 -9.95 -6.28 -6.27
C CYS A 23 -9.56 -7.71 -6.69
N LEU A 24 -8.55 -7.82 -7.56
CA LEU A 24 -8.05 -9.12 -8.03
C LEU A 24 -7.61 -10.00 -6.85
N GLU A 25 -7.91 -11.29 -6.91
CA GLU A 25 -7.59 -12.25 -5.84
C GLU A 25 -6.10 -12.24 -5.48
N ASP A 26 -5.20 -12.11 -6.45
CA ASP A 26 -3.76 -12.03 -6.20
C ASP A 26 -3.37 -10.76 -5.43
N GLU A 27 -3.98 -9.61 -5.73
CA GLU A 27 -3.76 -8.35 -5.01
C GLU A 27 -4.39 -8.40 -3.62
N ARG A 28 -5.57 -9.02 -3.48
CA ARG A 28 -6.23 -9.26 -2.20
C ARG A 28 -5.35 -10.11 -1.29
N LEU A 29 -4.83 -11.24 -1.80
CA LEU A 29 -3.92 -12.12 -1.07
C LEU A 29 -2.60 -11.40 -0.73
N ALA A 30 -2.08 -10.56 -1.63
CA ALA A 30 -0.91 -9.75 -1.36
C ALA A 30 -1.14 -8.76 -0.20
N LEU A 31 -2.31 -8.12 -0.12
CA LEU A 31 -2.65 -7.27 1.02
C LEU A 31 -2.68 -8.06 2.34
N PHE A 32 -3.17 -9.31 2.35
CA PHE A 32 -3.09 -10.17 3.52
C PHE A 32 -1.64 -10.52 3.90
N GLN A 33 -0.75 -10.70 2.93
CA GLN A 33 0.68 -10.91 3.19
C GLN A 33 1.38 -9.68 3.76
N LEU A 34 0.83 -8.48 3.54
CA LEU A 34 1.34 -7.24 4.10
C LEU A 34 0.92 -7.03 5.57
N LYS A 35 -0.20 -7.61 6.03
CA LYS A 35 -0.73 -7.42 7.39
C LYS A 35 0.27 -7.65 8.54
N PRO A 36 1.19 -8.65 8.49
CA PRO A 36 2.20 -8.82 9.53
C PRO A 36 3.18 -7.65 9.66
N PHE A 37 3.36 -6.87 8.59
CA PHE A 37 4.24 -5.70 8.56
C PHE A 37 3.48 -4.40 8.79
N PHE A 38 2.22 -4.35 8.32
CA PHE A 38 1.37 -3.18 8.34
C PHE A 38 -0.01 -3.59 8.86
N HIS A 39 -0.17 -3.56 10.17
CA HIS A 39 -1.39 -4.05 10.82
C HIS A 39 -2.66 -3.27 10.42
N PHE A 40 -2.51 -2.01 9.97
CA PHE A 40 -3.60 -1.05 9.79
C PHE A 40 -4.15 -0.93 8.35
N ILE A 41 -3.79 -1.85 7.44
CA ILE A 41 -4.14 -1.73 6.02
C ILE A 41 -5.65 -1.69 5.78
N ASP A 42 -6.41 -2.52 6.48
CA ASP A 42 -7.86 -2.66 6.33
C ASP A 42 -8.67 -1.99 7.45
N HIS A 43 -8.00 -1.36 8.43
CA HIS A 43 -8.69 -0.68 9.53
C HIS A 43 -9.27 0.66 9.06
N ARG A 44 -10.60 0.80 9.15
CA ARG A 44 -11.22 2.12 9.22
C ARG A 44 -10.87 2.72 10.58
N VAL A 45 -10.16 3.84 10.60
CA VAL A 45 -10.03 4.61 11.85
C VAL A 45 -11.38 5.29 12.08
N GLN A 46 -12.33 4.57 12.67
CA GLN A 46 -13.52 5.21 13.21
C GLN A 46 -13.07 5.99 14.44
N TYR A 47 -13.13 7.31 14.36
CA TYR A 47 -13.09 8.19 15.52
C TYR A 47 -14.08 7.63 16.55
N LEU A 48 -13.56 7.11 17.65
CA LEU A 48 -14.33 6.39 18.66
C LEU A 48 -15.42 7.32 19.21
N ASN A 49 -16.64 7.17 18.71
CA ASN A 49 -17.80 7.44 19.54
C ASN A 49 -17.87 6.29 20.54
N TYR A 50 -17.91 6.69 21.81
CA TYR A 50 -18.05 5.86 22.99
C TYR A 50 -19.36 5.05 22.93
N ASP A 51 -19.34 3.94 22.19
CA ASP A 51 -20.35 2.88 22.26
C ASP A 51 -19.64 1.54 22.04
N ASP A 52 -19.65 0.74 23.09
CA ASP A 52 -18.82 -0.45 23.36
C ASP A 52 -19.28 -1.68 22.55
N SER A 53 -19.58 -1.46 21.27
CA SER A 53 -20.00 -2.50 20.33
C SER A 53 -19.48 -2.24 18.92
N VAL A 54 -18.20 -1.87 18.79
CA VAL A 54 -17.53 -1.97 17.50
C VAL A 54 -17.22 -3.46 17.30
N GLU A 55 -18.21 -4.20 16.78
CA GLU A 55 -17.90 -5.42 16.04
C GLU A 55 -16.79 -5.05 15.06
N GLU A 56 -15.64 -5.73 15.15
CA GLU A 56 -14.63 -5.73 14.10
C GLU A 56 -15.37 -6.10 12.82
N LYS A 57 -15.81 -5.10 12.06
CA LYS A 57 -16.46 -5.36 10.78
C LYS A 57 -15.42 -6.08 9.96
N GLU A 58 -15.69 -7.34 9.64
CA GLU A 58 -14.91 -8.11 8.68
C GLU A 58 -14.62 -7.18 7.51
N SER A 59 -13.33 -6.98 7.23
CA SER A 59 -12.94 -6.11 6.15
C SER A 59 -13.59 -6.61 4.88
N SER A 60 -14.15 -5.66 4.13
CA SER A 60 -14.87 -5.98 2.89
C SER A 60 -14.02 -6.94 2.06
N SER A 61 -14.65 -7.98 1.51
CA SER A 61 -13.99 -8.87 0.56
C SER A 61 -13.49 -8.09 -0.67
N ASP A 62 -14.15 -6.96 -0.97
CA ASP A 62 -13.66 -5.98 -1.91
C ASP A 62 -12.64 -5.05 -1.27
N CYS A 63 -11.35 -5.30 -1.53
CA CYS A 63 -10.30 -4.45 -1.00
C CYS A 63 -10.27 -3.04 -1.59
N CYS A 64 -11.01 -2.76 -2.68
CA CYS A 64 -11.17 -1.41 -3.21
C CYS A 64 -12.07 -0.52 -2.33
N GLU A 65 -12.78 -1.10 -1.36
CA GLU A 65 -13.54 -0.36 -0.34
C GLU A 65 -12.73 -0.03 0.92
N TRP A 66 -11.48 -0.48 0.99
CA TRP A 66 -10.61 -0.23 2.13
C TRP A 66 -10.11 1.21 2.10
N GLU A 67 -10.06 1.86 3.27
CA GLU A 67 -9.78 3.30 3.41
C GLU A 67 -8.47 3.73 2.74
N ARG A 68 -7.48 2.83 2.67
CA ARG A 68 -6.11 3.12 2.20
C ARG A 68 -5.78 2.49 0.85
N VAL A 69 -6.78 1.95 0.17
CA VAL A 69 -6.64 1.30 -1.13
C VAL A 69 -7.48 2.06 -2.15
N VAL A 70 -6.85 2.45 -3.27
CA VAL A 70 -7.58 3.04 -4.42
C VAL A 70 -7.35 2.16 -5.63
N CYS A 71 -8.44 1.70 -6.22
CA CYS A 71 -8.42 0.88 -7.42
C CYS A 71 -8.75 1.69 -8.68
N ASN A 72 -8.25 1.23 -9.81
CA ASN A 72 -8.72 1.66 -11.12
C ASN A 72 -10.15 1.12 -11.34
N PRO A 73 -11.14 1.97 -11.64
CA PRO A 73 -12.54 1.54 -11.76
C PRO A 73 -12.84 0.67 -12.98
N THR A 74 -11.91 0.60 -13.95
CA THR A 74 -12.05 -0.23 -15.16
C THR A 74 -11.34 -1.57 -15.01
N SER A 75 -10.13 -1.60 -14.46
CA SER A 75 -9.35 -2.84 -14.32
C SER A 75 -9.56 -3.55 -12.98
N GLY A 76 -10.09 -2.86 -11.97
CA GLY A 76 -10.20 -3.37 -10.59
C GLY A 76 -8.85 -3.47 -9.87
N ARG A 77 -7.76 -3.00 -10.47
CA ARG A 77 -6.41 -3.12 -9.90
C ARG A 77 -6.06 -1.99 -8.96
N ILE A 78 -5.28 -2.29 -7.94
CA ILE A 78 -4.76 -1.30 -6.99
C ILE A 78 -3.80 -0.35 -7.71
N THR A 79 -4.12 0.94 -7.62
CA THR A 79 -3.30 2.04 -8.14
C THR A 79 -2.67 2.87 -7.04
N HIS A 80 -3.33 2.97 -5.88
CA HIS A 80 -2.80 3.68 -4.72
C HIS A 80 -2.91 2.79 -3.48
N LEU A 81 -1.81 2.71 -2.73
CA LEU A 81 -1.72 1.96 -1.49
C LEU A 81 -1.01 2.81 -0.43
N SER A 82 -1.74 3.17 0.62
CA SER A 82 -1.15 3.80 1.81
C SER A 82 -0.99 2.75 2.90
N LEU A 83 0.25 2.57 3.35
CA LEU A 83 0.64 1.67 4.44
C LEU A 83 1.13 2.47 5.64
N ASP A 84 0.69 3.71 5.76
CA ASP A 84 1.19 4.64 6.75
C ASP A 84 0.81 4.20 8.16
N VAL A 85 1.70 4.48 9.12
CA VAL A 85 1.30 4.41 10.53
C VAL A 85 0.21 5.45 10.78
N PRO A 86 -0.96 5.05 11.34
CA PRO A 86 -2.04 5.99 11.60
C PRO A 86 -1.58 7.05 12.61
N TYR A 87 -1.86 8.32 12.32
CA TYR A 87 -1.65 9.39 13.27
C TYR A 87 -2.76 9.34 14.32
N VAL A 88 -2.43 8.90 15.53
CA VAL A 88 -3.37 8.87 16.66
C VAL A 88 -3.17 10.13 17.50
N GLU A 89 -4.07 11.10 17.37
CA GLU A 89 -4.19 12.22 18.31
C GLU A 89 -4.80 11.71 19.63
N THR A 90 -3.99 11.05 20.45
CA THR A 90 -4.25 10.76 21.88
C THR A 90 -5.69 10.38 22.26
N SER A 91 -6.03 9.09 22.20
CA SER A 91 -7.03 8.53 23.11
C SER A 91 -6.33 7.49 23.99
N TYR A 92 -6.59 7.54 25.29
CA TYR A 92 -5.98 6.64 26.29
C TYR A 92 -6.27 5.15 26.01
N ASP A 93 -7.27 4.85 25.18
CA ASP A 93 -7.68 3.47 24.83
C ASP A 93 -6.92 2.88 23.62
N LEU A 94 -6.18 3.71 22.87
CA LEU A 94 -5.25 3.21 21.83
C LEU A 94 -3.86 2.88 22.41
N VAL A 95 -3.67 3.10 23.71
CA VAL A 95 -2.41 2.83 24.40
C VAL A 95 -2.04 1.35 24.28
N ASP A 96 -2.99 0.40 24.31
CA ASP A 96 -2.67 -1.04 24.11
C ASP A 96 -2.18 -1.38 22.68
N ILE A 97 -2.64 -0.64 21.65
CA ILE A 97 -2.24 -0.87 20.25
C ILE A 97 -0.92 -0.17 19.92
N VAL A 98 -0.70 1.01 20.51
CA VAL A 98 0.55 1.75 20.37
C VAL A 98 1.64 1.10 21.22
N GLU A 99 1.34 0.55 22.40
CA GLU A 99 2.31 -0.10 23.29
C GLU A 99 2.93 -1.36 22.64
N TYR A 100 2.20 -2.09 21.79
CA TYR A 100 2.80 -3.18 20.99
C TYR A 100 3.77 -2.72 19.90
N ASN A 101 3.63 -1.48 19.40
CA ASN A 101 4.57 -0.85 18.45
C ASN A 101 5.61 0.07 19.12
N TYR A 102 5.46 0.36 20.42
CA TYR A 102 6.26 1.32 21.17
C TYR A 102 6.85 0.77 22.48
N MET A 103 6.82 -0.56 22.70
CA MET A 103 7.61 -1.23 23.72
C MET A 103 8.96 -1.70 23.16
N GLY A 104 9.95 -0.81 23.26
CA GLY A 104 11.33 -1.14 22.96
C GLY A 104 12.23 0.07 23.11
N SER A 105 12.34 0.59 24.32
CA SER A 105 13.35 1.56 24.72
C SER A 105 14.75 0.96 24.59
N GLN A 106 15.27 0.83 23.37
CA GLN A 106 16.67 0.71 23.00
C GLN A 106 16.77 1.16 21.54
N GLU A 107 17.90 1.72 21.13
CA GLU A 107 18.25 1.79 19.71
C GLU A 107 18.02 0.39 19.08
N GLU A 108 17.40 0.29 17.90
CA GLU A 108 17.33 -0.90 17.00
C GLU A 108 15.96 -1.54 16.61
N ASN A 109 14.78 -1.01 16.98
CA ASN A 109 13.50 -1.54 16.43
C ASN A 109 13.14 -0.99 15.02
N TYR A 110 14.13 -0.82 14.15
CA TYR A 110 13.88 -0.57 12.73
C TYR A 110 14.02 -1.84 11.92
N TRP A 111 13.33 -1.91 10.79
CA TRP A 111 13.35 -3.07 9.90
C TRP A 111 13.74 -2.70 8.47
N TYR A 112 14.05 -3.72 7.68
CA TYR A 112 14.49 -3.58 6.29
C TYR A 112 13.43 -4.11 5.33
N LEU A 113 13.05 -3.26 4.39
CA LEU A 113 11.98 -3.51 3.44
C LEU A 113 12.41 -4.49 2.35
N ASN A 114 11.51 -5.42 2.03
CA ASN A 114 11.58 -6.23 0.82
C ASN A 114 10.62 -5.66 -0.22
N ALA A 115 11.13 -5.05 -1.28
CA ALA A 115 10.30 -4.44 -2.32
C ALA A 115 9.53 -5.48 -3.16
N SER A 116 9.87 -6.78 -3.04
CA SER A 116 9.09 -7.84 -3.71
C SER A 116 7.64 -7.93 -3.20
N LEU A 117 7.37 -7.40 -2.01
CA LEU A 117 6.03 -7.32 -1.42
C LEU A 117 5.05 -6.52 -2.29
N PHE A 118 5.54 -5.63 -3.15
CA PHE A 118 4.70 -4.76 -4.00
C PHE A 118 4.53 -5.28 -5.43
N LEU A 119 5.18 -6.40 -5.76
CA LEU A 119 5.13 -6.99 -7.10
C LEU A 119 3.72 -7.40 -7.57
N PRO A 120 2.82 -7.89 -6.71
CA PRO A 120 1.45 -8.22 -7.12
C PRO A 120 0.64 -7.02 -7.62
N PHE A 121 0.99 -5.79 -7.20
CA PHE A 121 0.27 -4.58 -7.56
C PHE A 121 0.79 -3.99 -8.89
N GLU A 122 0.44 -4.63 -10.01
CA GLU A 122 0.99 -4.34 -11.35
C GLU A 122 0.58 -2.96 -11.93
N GLU A 123 -0.40 -2.31 -11.32
CA GLU A 123 -0.87 -0.96 -11.68
C GLU A 123 -0.55 0.09 -10.61
N LEU A 124 0.28 -0.25 -9.61
CA LEU A 124 0.62 0.64 -8.52
C LEU A 124 1.35 1.89 -9.02
N GLN A 125 0.72 3.04 -8.77
CA GLN A 125 1.18 4.38 -9.12
C GLN A 125 1.60 5.18 -7.89
N ASN A 126 0.95 4.95 -6.76
CA ASN A 126 1.21 5.65 -5.51
C ASN A 126 1.42 4.66 -4.37
N LEU A 127 2.58 4.74 -3.73
CA LEU A 127 2.91 3.98 -2.54
C LEU A 127 3.33 4.93 -1.42
N SER A 128 2.68 4.82 -0.28
CA SER A 128 3.07 5.53 0.94
C SER A 128 3.45 4.52 2.03
N LEU A 129 4.66 4.69 2.59
CA LEU A 129 5.22 3.89 3.68
C LEU A 129 5.55 4.78 4.89
N ARG A 130 4.83 5.89 5.07
CA ARG A 130 5.17 6.92 6.06
C ARG A 130 5.09 6.37 7.49
N GLY A 131 6.05 6.72 8.33
CA GLY A 131 5.99 6.41 9.77
C GLY A 131 6.36 4.97 10.16
N ASN A 132 6.73 4.10 9.21
CA ASN A 132 6.84 2.65 9.45
C ASN A 132 8.15 2.17 10.07
N SER A 133 8.97 3.07 10.62
CA SER A 133 10.28 2.72 11.21
C SER A 133 11.21 1.93 10.26
N VAL A 134 11.13 2.15 8.95
CA VAL A 134 11.97 1.45 7.96
C VAL A 134 13.35 2.12 7.90
N ALA A 135 14.44 1.35 8.03
CA ALA A 135 15.81 1.88 7.96
C ALA A 135 16.46 1.75 6.58
N GLY A 136 15.96 0.85 5.74
CA GLY A 136 16.55 0.56 4.44
C GLY A 136 15.82 -0.57 3.72
N CYS A 137 16.43 -1.07 2.65
CA CYS A 137 15.97 -2.25 1.93
C CYS A 137 16.90 -3.44 2.21
N ILE A 138 16.36 -4.66 2.14
CA ILE A 138 17.17 -5.88 2.17
C ILE A 138 18.06 -5.91 0.92
N VAL A 139 19.33 -6.31 1.10
CA VAL A 139 20.33 -6.37 0.02
C VAL A 139 19.82 -7.21 -1.16
N ASN A 140 19.87 -6.65 -2.37
CA ASN A 140 19.35 -7.24 -3.62
C ASN A 140 17.82 -7.48 -3.65
N GLN A 141 17.07 -6.88 -2.74
CA GLN A 141 15.62 -6.99 -2.65
C GLN A 141 14.94 -5.62 -2.54
N GLY A 142 15.68 -4.53 -2.81
CA GLY A 142 15.12 -3.18 -2.87
C GLY A 142 14.46 -2.88 -4.21
N PHE A 143 14.04 -1.63 -4.38
CA PHE A 143 13.36 -1.15 -5.59
C PHE A 143 14.22 -1.28 -6.85
N GLU A 144 15.55 -1.22 -6.74
CA GLU A 144 16.48 -1.34 -7.86
C GLU A 144 16.31 -2.69 -8.58
N ARG A 145 16.05 -3.75 -7.82
CA ARG A 145 15.90 -5.12 -8.33
C ARG A 145 14.62 -5.30 -9.15
N PHE A 146 13.58 -4.55 -8.80
CA PHE A 146 12.22 -4.73 -9.31
C PHE A 146 11.71 -3.53 -10.12
N SER A 147 12.59 -2.58 -10.42
CA SER A 147 12.33 -1.36 -11.19
C SER A 147 11.51 -1.57 -12.47
N SER A 148 11.81 -2.62 -13.25
CA SER A 148 11.08 -2.93 -14.49
C SER A 148 9.64 -3.37 -14.27
N ARG A 149 9.31 -3.85 -13.07
CA ARG A 149 7.97 -4.30 -12.68
C ARG A 149 7.20 -3.24 -11.90
N LEU A 150 7.90 -2.36 -11.20
CA LEU A 150 7.35 -1.18 -10.51
C LEU A 150 7.43 0.06 -11.42
N ASN A 151 7.36 -0.15 -12.74
CA ASN A 151 7.56 0.87 -13.77
C ASN A 151 6.33 1.75 -14.02
N LYS A 152 5.34 1.71 -13.12
CA LYS A 152 4.20 2.62 -13.09
C LYS A 152 4.18 3.46 -11.81
N LEU A 153 5.12 3.23 -10.89
CA LEU A 153 5.18 3.94 -9.62
C LEU A 153 5.63 5.38 -9.87
N GLU A 154 4.72 6.32 -9.65
CA GLU A 154 4.89 7.75 -9.90
C GLU A 154 5.11 8.54 -8.61
N ILE A 155 4.48 8.11 -7.52
CA ILE A 155 4.53 8.78 -6.23
C ILE A 155 5.02 7.77 -5.18
N LEU A 156 6.08 8.12 -4.47
CA LEU A 156 6.61 7.33 -3.37
C LEU A 156 6.84 8.22 -2.15
N ASP A 157 6.13 7.93 -1.06
CA ASP A 157 6.32 8.58 0.22
C ASP A 157 7.03 7.63 1.20
N LEU A 158 8.25 7.99 1.58
CA LEU A 158 9.07 7.29 2.58
C LEU A 158 9.35 8.18 3.80
N SER A 159 8.55 9.23 3.99
CA SER A 159 8.78 10.19 5.08
C SER A 159 8.56 9.57 6.46
N GLU A 160 9.13 10.20 7.49
CA GLU A 160 9.01 9.75 8.89
C GLU A 160 9.49 8.31 9.09
N ASN A 161 10.63 7.97 8.49
CA ASN A 161 11.30 6.68 8.63
C ASN A 161 12.75 6.88 9.11
N TYR A 162 13.56 5.83 9.04
CA TYR A 162 14.98 5.85 9.44
C TYR A 162 15.95 5.69 8.25
N PHE A 163 15.50 5.94 7.03
CA PHE A 163 16.34 5.83 5.83
C PHE A 163 17.56 6.76 5.91
N ASN A 164 18.67 6.30 5.37
CA ASN A 164 19.90 7.08 5.19
C ASN A 164 20.33 7.05 3.72
N ASN A 165 21.50 7.63 3.39
CA ASN A 165 21.96 7.76 2.00
C ASN A 165 22.06 6.42 1.23
N SER A 166 22.09 5.26 1.91
CA SER A 166 22.10 3.94 1.25
C SER A 166 20.86 3.65 0.41
N ILE A 167 19.72 4.29 0.69
CA ILE A 167 18.47 4.09 -0.07
C ILE A 167 18.56 4.65 -1.50
N LEU A 168 19.45 5.61 -1.77
CA LEU A 168 19.54 6.29 -3.06
C LEU A 168 19.84 5.33 -4.21
N THR A 169 20.68 4.31 -3.98
CA THR A 169 20.94 3.26 -4.96
C THR A 169 19.68 2.48 -5.28
N SER A 170 18.85 2.19 -4.27
CA SER A 170 17.60 1.47 -4.44
C SER A 170 16.59 2.24 -5.29
N LEU A 171 16.49 3.55 -5.05
CA LEU A 171 15.53 4.42 -5.73
C LEU A 171 15.92 4.76 -7.17
N SER A 172 17.22 4.67 -7.51
CA SER A 172 17.75 5.06 -8.84
C SER A 172 17.14 4.28 -10.02
N GLY A 173 16.54 3.12 -9.77
CA GLY A 173 15.89 2.30 -10.81
C GLY A 173 14.45 2.71 -11.14
N LEU A 174 13.78 3.51 -10.31
CA LEU A 174 12.36 3.84 -10.47
C LEU A 174 12.17 4.94 -11.52
N SER A 175 12.21 4.57 -12.80
CA SER A 175 12.19 5.51 -13.93
C SER A 175 10.90 6.30 -14.13
N SER A 176 9.80 5.87 -13.51
CA SER A 176 8.49 6.55 -13.60
C SER A 176 8.22 7.47 -12.43
N LEU A 177 9.14 7.53 -11.46
CA LEU A 177 8.95 8.28 -10.23
C LEU A 177 9.01 9.78 -10.50
N ASN A 178 7.90 10.47 -10.28
CA ASN A 178 7.73 11.92 -10.47
C ASN A 178 7.73 12.68 -9.14
N SER A 179 7.39 12.01 -8.04
CA SER A 179 7.34 12.62 -6.70
C SER A 179 7.92 11.67 -5.67
N LEU A 180 8.91 12.15 -4.92
CA LEU A 180 9.57 11.41 -3.85
C LEU A 180 9.59 12.24 -2.57
N ASN A 181 8.96 11.74 -1.51
CA ASN A 181 9.01 12.35 -0.18
C ASN A 181 9.96 11.58 0.74
N LEU A 182 11.04 12.25 1.16
CA LEU A 182 12.08 11.71 2.06
C LEU A 182 12.16 12.48 3.38
N ALA A 183 11.18 13.34 3.69
CA ALA A 183 11.21 14.17 4.89
C ALA A 183 11.31 13.33 6.18
N ASN A 184 11.91 13.90 7.22
CA ASN A 184 12.03 13.25 8.54
C ASN A 184 12.69 11.85 8.49
N ASN A 185 13.86 11.76 7.86
CA ASN A 185 14.72 10.57 7.78
C ASN A 185 16.16 10.87 8.29
N LYS A 186 17.05 9.88 8.31
CA LYS A 186 18.42 9.95 8.87
C LYS A 186 19.51 10.25 7.81
N PHE A 187 19.24 11.14 6.85
CA PHE A 187 20.23 11.50 5.82
C PHE A 187 21.38 12.35 6.39
N THR A 188 22.63 11.92 6.16
CA THR A 188 23.82 12.64 6.64
C THR A 188 24.03 13.92 5.82
N GLY A 189 24.34 15.03 6.48
CA GLY A 189 24.45 16.35 5.85
C GLY A 189 23.13 17.13 5.78
N SER A 190 22.02 16.58 6.30
CA SER A 190 20.76 17.32 6.47
C SER A 190 20.85 18.30 7.66
N ASN A 191 21.52 19.43 7.46
CA ASN A 191 21.27 20.59 8.31
C ASN A 191 19.90 21.15 7.93
N SER A 192 18.84 20.70 8.61
CA SER A 192 17.53 21.35 8.72
C SER A 192 17.08 22.17 7.49
N THR A 193 16.66 21.51 6.42
CA THR A 193 15.73 22.11 5.44
C THR A 193 14.93 21.01 4.76
N TYR A 194 13.61 21.08 4.90
CA TYR A 194 12.61 20.22 4.27
C TYR A 194 12.87 20.05 2.77
N GLY A 195 13.43 18.91 2.39
CA GLY A 195 13.66 18.55 1.00
C GLY A 195 12.45 17.80 0.44
N LYS A 196 11.54 18.53 -0.21
CA LYS A 196 10.82 17.95 -1.35
C LYS A 196 11.87 17.75 -2.45
N ALA A 197 12.28 16.51 -2.69
CA ALA A 197 13.06 16.17 -3.85
C ALA A 197 12.08 15.99 -5.01
N ASN A 198 11.83 17.06 -5.77
CA ASN A 198 11.31 16.89 -7.13
C ASN A 198 12.46 16.32 -7.95
N LEU A 199 12.29 15.10 -8.46
CA LEU A 199 13.21 14.46 -9.39
C LEU A 199 13.13 15.12 -10.77
#